data_AF-A0A258SR78-F1
#
_entry.id   AF-A0A258SR78-F1
#
_cell.length_a   1.000
_cell.length_b   1.000
_cell.length_c   1.000
_cell.angle_alpha   90.00
_cell.angle_beta   90.00
_cell.angle_gamma   90.00
#
_symmetry.space_group_name_H-M   'P 1'
#
loop_
_entity.id
_entity.type
_entity.pdbx_description
1 polymer ?
#
loop_
_entity_poly.entity_id
_entity_poly.type
_entity_poly.pdbx_seq_one_letter_code
_entity_poly.pdbx_strand_id
1 'polypeptide(L)'
;DLSEYNILVSADGPVIIDLPQAVDAAGNNHAKDMLTRDVTNLTTYFGQFDPALLSTQYAEEIWSLYEHGELNPEVKLTGRFESTLPPVDLEGVMREIDDAREAEAARLLRLQELNE
;
A
#
# COMPACT_ATOMS: atom_id res chain seq x y z
N ASP A 1 5.64 4.75 -9.88
CA ASP A 1 4.81 5.65 -10.71
C ASP A 1 4.40 4.96 -12.01
N LEU A 2 4.06 3.68 -11.96
CA LEU A 2 3.68 2.94 -13.16
C LEU A 2 2.32 3.44 -13.69
N SER A 3 2.26 3.61 -15.01
CA SER A 3 1.08 4.05 -15.76
C SER A 3 1.14 3.52 -17.20
N GLU A 4 0.09 3.75 -17.98
CA GLU A 4 0.05 3.43 -19.41
C GLU A 4 1.18 4.08 -20.21
N TYR A 5 1.68 5.23 -19.77
CA TYR A 5 2.76 5.96 -20.43
C TYR A 5 4.13 5.30 -20.26
N ASN A 6 4.27 4.45 -19.24
CA ASN A 6 5.52 3.77 -18.90
C ASN A 6 5.54 2.31 -19.40
N ILE A 7 4.63 1.94 -20.30
CA ILE A 7 4.54 0.61 -20.91
C ILE A 7 4.60 0.74 -22.43
N LEU A 8 5.61 0.11 -23.04
CA LEU A 8 5.71 -0.03 -24.49
C LEU A 8 5.23 -1.40 -24.91
N VAL A 9 4.48 -1.50 -26.01
CA VAL A 9 3.98 -2.79 -26.52
C VAL A 9 4.66 -3.11 -27.86
N SER A 10 5.32 -4.26 -27.94
CA SER A 10 5.93 -4.79 -29.17
C SER A 10 5.33 -6.14 -29.56
N ALA A 11 5.81 -6.75 -30.65
CA ALA A 11 5.40 -8.08 -31.08
C ALA A 11 5.70 -9.17 -30.03
N ASP A 12 6.69 -8.96 -29.17
CA ASP A 12 7.11 -9.90 -28.13
C ASP A 12 6.35 -9.69 -26.81
N GLY A 13 5.52 -8.65 -26.72
CA GLY A 13 4.71 -8.33 -25.55
C GLY A 13 4.99 -6.94 -24.93
N PRO A 14 4.41 -6.65 -23.76
CA PRO A 14 4.61 -5.39 -23.06
C PRO A 14 6.00 -5.32 -22.39
N VAL A 15 6.61 -4.16 -22.45
CA VAL A 15 7.89 -3.82 -21.82
C VAL A 15 7.68 -2.62 -20.92
N ILE A 16 7.98 -2.78 -19.62
CA ILE A 16 7.97 -1.68 -18.67
C ILE A 16 9.26 -0.87 -18.84
N ILE A 17 9.10 0.45 -18.93
CA ILE A 17 10.21 1.40 -19.05
C ILE A 17 10.17 2.41 -17.90
N ASP A 18 11.25 3.16 -17.77
CA ASP A 18 11.34 4.35 -16.91
C ASP A 18 10.93 4.09 -15.45
N LEU A 19 11.84 3.42 -14.72
CA LEU A 19 11.67 3.08 -13.30
C LEU A 19 12.64 3.84 -12.37
N PRO A 20 12.83 5.18 -12.49
CA PRO A 20 13.76 5.90 -11.64
C PRO A 20 13.29 5.95 -10.16
N GLN A 21 11.99 5.76 -9.93
CA GLN A 21 11.37 5.70 -8.60
C GLN A 21 11.11 4.26 -8.13
N ALA A 22 11.79 3.26 -8.71
CA ALA A 22 11.74 1.91 -8.18
C ALA A 22 12.38 1.88 -6.79
N VAL A 23 11.68 1.24 -5.85
CA VAL A 23 12.11 1.09 -4.46
C VAL A 23 12.20 -0.38 -4.09
N ASP A 24 13.07 -0.68 -3.14
CA ASP A 24 13.10 -2.00 -2.52
C ASP A 24 11.85 -2.18 -1.65
N ALA A 25 11.06 -3.21 -1.94
CA ALA A 25 9.84 -3.50 -1.22
C ALA A 25 10.09 -3.96 0.23
N ALA A 26 11.23 -4.56 0.53
CA ALA A 26 11.60 -4.96 1.89
C ALA A 26 12.09 -3.79 2.74
N GLY A 27 12.65 -2.75 2.10
CA GLY A 27 13.29 -1.61 2.75
C GLY A 27 12.43 -0.35 2.85
N ASN A 28 11.20 -0.35 2.33
CA ASN A 28 10.36 0.84 2.25
C ASN A 28 8.96 0.59 2.81
N ASN A 29 8.63 1.26 3.92
CA ASN A 29 7.31 1.19 4.56
C ASN A 29 6.15 1.62 3.65
N HIS A 30 6.43 2.40 2.60
CA HIS A 30 5.44 2.86 1.62
C HIS A 30 5.36 1.95 0.38
N ALA A 31 6.12 0.85 0.32
CA ALA A 31 6.15 -0.02 -0.85
C ALA A 31 4.77 -0.59 -1.21
N LYS A 32 3.98 -0.98 -0.20
CA LYS A 32 2.60 -1.47 -0.39
C LYS A 32 1.73 -0.42 -1.07
N ASP A 33 1.75 0.80 -0.56
CA ASP A 33 0.93 1.90 -1.08
C ASP A 33 1.37 2.29 -2.49
N MET A 34 2.68 2.31 -2.75
CA MET A 34 3.25 2.56 -4.07
C MET A 34 2.80 1.49 -5.08
N LEU A 35 2.91 0.20 -4.72
CA LEU A 35 2.43 -0.91 -5.56
C LEU A 35 0.93 -0.79 -5.82
N THR A 36 0.15 -0.55 -4.76
CA THR A 36 -1.32 -0.47 -4.85
C THR A 36 -1.75 0.64 -5.80
N ARG A 37 -1.15 1.83 -5.66
CA ARG A 37 -1.39 2.96 -6.57
C ARG A 37 -1.01 2.62 -8.01
N ASP A 38 0.17 2.05 -8.21
CA ASP A 38 0.70 1.72 -9.54
C ASP A 38 -0.19 0.67 -10.24
N VAL A 39 -0.62 -0.39 -9.54
CA VAL A 39 -1.56 -1.40 -10.08
C VAL A 39 -2.96 -0.80 -10.29
N THR A 40 -3.41 0.10 -9.42
CA THR A 40 -4.70 0.80 -9.57
C THR A 40 -4.73 1.69 -10.81
N ASN A 41 -3.63 2.39 -11.11
CA ASN A 41 -3.52 3.20 -12.32
C ASN A 41 -3.72 2.33 -13.57
N LEU A 42 -3.01 1.20 -13.64
CA LEU A 42 -3.13 0.27 -14.76
C LEU A 42 -4.54 -0.34 -14.84
N THR A 43 -5.09 -0.79 -13.72
CA THR A 43 -6.43 -1.39 -13.66
C THR A 43 -7.50 -0.39 -14.10
N THR A 44 -7.36 0.88 -13.72
CA THR A 44 -8.27 1.96 -14.12
C THR A 44 -8.17 2.25 -15.60
N TYR A 45 -6.94 2.33 -16.15
CA TYR A 45 -6.73 2.57 -17.57
C TYR A 45 -7.26 1.41 -18.42
N PHE A 46 -6.81 0.19 -18.14
CA PHE A 46 -7.22 -1.00 -18.90
C PHE A 46 -8.69 -1.36 -18.67
N GLY A 47 -9.27 -0.99 -17.53
CA GLY A 47 -10.69 -1.12 -17.23
C GLY A 47 -11.62 -0.38 -18.19
N GLN A 48 -11.11 0.61 -18.93
CA GLN A 48 -11.85 1.27 -20.01
C GLN A 48 -12.07 0.33 -21.21
N PHE A 49 -11.22 -0.68 -21.38
CA PHE A 49 -11.27 -1.67 -22.46
C PHE A 49 -11.82 -3.02 -22.00
N ASP A 50 -11.49 -3.43 -20.77
CA ASP A 50 -12.05 -4.61 -20.11
C ASP A 50 -12.58 -4.26 -18.71
N PRO A 51 -13.89 -3.96 -18.58
CA PRO A 51 -14.48 -3.58 -17.31
C PRO A 51 -14.37 -4.65 -16.21
N ALA A 52 -14.12 -5.92 -16.55
CA ALA A 52 -13.94 -6.96 -15.55
C ALA A 52 -12.73 -6.68 -14.65
N LEU A 53 -11.69 -6.01 -15.17
CA LEU A 53 -10.50 -5.62 -14.42
C LEU A 53 -10.83 -4.69 -13.25
N LEU A 54 -11.83 -3.83 -13.38
CA LEU A 54 -12.22 -2.88 -12.31
C LEU A 54 -12.73 -3.59 -11.04
N SER A 55 -13.12 -4.85 -11.14
CA SER A 55 -13.56 -5.67 -10.01
C SER A 55 -12.44 -6.52 -9.38
N THR A 56 -11.23 -6.48 -9.95
CA THR A 56 -10.10 -7.28 -9.49
C THR A 56 -9.29 -6.57 -8.40
N GLN A 57 -8.64 -7.36 -7.56
CA GLN A 57 -7.80 -6.91 -6.43
C GLN A 57 -6.37 -7.43 -6.63
N TYR A 58 -5.80 -7.16 -7.80
CA TYR A 58 -4.44 -7.63 -8.13
C TYR A 58 -3.37 -7.00 -7.23
N ALA A 59 -3.56 -5.76 -6.78
CA ALA A 59 -2.59 -5.09 -5.92
C ALA A 59 -2.41 -5.86 -4.61
N GLU A 60 -3.52 -6.18 -3.96
CA GLU A 60 -3.56 -6.87 -2.69
C GLU A 60 -3.12 -8.33 -2.83
N GLU A 61 -3.52 -9.00 -3.91
CA GLU A 61 -3.08 -10.38 -4.23
C GLU A 61 -1.55 -10.44 -4.42
N ILE A 62 -0.97 -9.56 -5.24
CA ILE A 62 0.48 -9.50 -5.48
C ILE A 62 1.23 -9.20 -4.18
N TRP A 63 0.74 -8.23 -3.40
CA TRP A 63 1.37 -7.87 -2.13
C TRP A 63 1.33 -9.02 -1.12
N SER A 64 0.19 -9.71 -1.01
CA SER A 64 0.05 -10.85 -0.12
C SER A 64 0.99 -11.99 -0.49
N LEU A 65 1.10 -12.33 -1.77
CA LEU A 65 2.07 -13.31 -2.26
C LEU A 65 3.50 -12.91 -1.94
N TYR A 66 3.82 -11.62 -2.05
CA TYR A 66 5.14 -11.09 -1.69
C TYR A 66 5.42 -11.24 -0.20
N GLU A 67 4.48 -10.83 0.67
CA GLU A 67 4.62 -10.92 2.14
C GLU A 67 4.82 -12.36 2.63
N HIS A 68 4.18 -13.33 1.97
CA HIS A 68 4.33 -14.75 2.32
C HIS A 68 5.54 -15.42 1.65
N GLY A 69 6.30 -14.70 0.80
CA GLY A 69 7.44 -15.25 0.07
C GLY A 69 7.05 -16.22 -1.05
N GLU A 70 5.79 -16.18 -1.49
CA GLU A 70 5.23 -17.06 -2.52
C GLU A 70 5.24 -16.43 -3.92
N LEU A 71 5.45 -15.11 -4.01
CA LEU A 71 5.50 -14.38 -5.28
C LEU A 71 6.67 -14.86 -6.15
N ASN A 72 6.34 -15.45 -7.31
CA ASN A 72 7.32 -15.88 -8.30
C ASN A 72 6.72 -15.76 -9.72
N PRO A 73 7.55 -15.77 -10.78
CA PRO A 73 7.09 -15.53 -12.17
C PRO A 73 6.05 -16.54 -12.70
N GLU A 74 5.96 -17.72 -12.09
CA GLU A 74 5.04 -18.79 -12.52
C GLU A 74 3.68 -18.71 -11.80
N VAL A 75 3.53 -17.83 -10.80
CA VAL A 75 2.26 -17.66 -10.08
C VAL A 75 1.21 -17.08 -11.03
N LYS A 76 0.09 -17.78 -11.13
CA LYS A 76 -1.09 -17.28 -11.85
C LYS A 76 -1.94 -16.46 -10.90
N LEU A 77 -1.96 -15.16 -11.13
CA LEU A 77 -2.84 -14.24 -10.43
C LEU A 77 -4.30 -14.50 -10.82
N THR A 78 -5.19 -14.41 -9.85
CA THR A 78 -6.62 -14.65 -9.97
C THR A 78 -7.44 -13.37 -9.99
N GLY A 79 -6.83 -12.26 -9.58
CA GLY A 79 -7.48 -10.97 -9.38
C GLY A 79 -8.42 -10.97 -8.17
N ARG A 80 -8.34 -11.99 -7.30
CA ARG A 80 -9.18 -12.13 -6.12
C ARG A 80 -8.32 -12.10 -4.88
N PHE A 81 -8.71 -11.25 -3.93
CA PHE A 81 -8.08 -11.18 -2.64
C PHE A 81 -9.15 -11.24 -1.55
N GLU A 82 -8.97 -12.18 -0.61
CA GLU A 82 -9.75 -12.21 0.62
C GLU A 82 -9.02 -11.38 1.67
N SER A 83 -9.52 -10.16 1.91
CA SER A 83 -9.03 -9.34 3.00
C SER A 83 -9.47 -9.92 4.33
N THR A 84 -8.56 -10.57 5.04
CA THR A 84 -8.72 -10.80 6.48
C THR A 84 -8.38 -9.50 7.19
N LEU A 85 -9.38 -8.67 7.46
CA LEU A 85 -9.22 -7.54 8.37
C LEU A 85 -9.12 -8.11 9.80
N PRO A 86 -7.95 -8.10 10.45
CA PRO A 86 -7.90 -8.43 11.86
C PRO A 86 -8.80 -7.46 12.63
N PRO A 87 -9.40 -7.88 13.75
CA PRO A 87 -10.19 -6.99 14.57
C PRO A 87 -9.34 -5.78 14.98
N VAL A 88 -9.85 -4.58 14.70
CA VAL A 88 -9.21 -3.31 15.07
C VAL A 88 -9.14 -3.22 16.59
N ASP A 89 -7.94 -3.08 17.17
CA ASP A 89 -7.75 -2.88 18.60
C ASP A 89 -8.06 -1.42 18.99
N LEU A 90 -9.35 -1.13 19.14
CA LEU A 90 -9.82 0.18 19.58
C LEU A 90 -9.35 0.52 21.00
N GLU A 91 -9.16 -0.48 21.88
CA GLU A 91 -8.68 -0.26 23.25
C GLU A 91 -7.21 0.16 23.28
N GLY A 92 -6.38 -0.39 22.39
CA GLY A 92 -5.00 0.04 22.18
C GLY A 92 -4.92 1.49 21.72
N VAL A 93 -5.71 1.86 20.71
CA VAL A 93 -5.74 3.24 20.19
C VAL A 93 -6.20 4.23 21.25
N MET A 94 -7.26 3.91 22.00
CA MET A 94 -7.74 4.80 23.07
C MET A 94 -6.70 4.99 24.17
N ARG A 95 -5.96 3.93 24.55
CA ARG A 95 -4.86 4.04 25.52
C ARG A 95 -3.76 4.98 25.05
N GLU A 96 -3.30 4.87 23.79
CA GLU A 96 -2.27 5.78 23.27
C GLU A 96 -2.73 7.24 23.26
N ILE A 97 -4.00 7.50 22.95
CA ILE A 97 -4.58 8.85 22.97
C ILE A 97 -4.58 9.40 24.41
N ASP A 98 -5.03 8.60 25.37
CA ASP A 98 -5.08 9.03 26.77
C ASP A 98 -3.67 9.26 27.33
N ASP A 99 -2.71 8.38 27.05
CA ASP A 99 -1.30 8.56 27.43
C ASP A 99 -0.71 9.85 26.85
N ALA A 100 -1.00 10.16 25.58
CA ALA A 100 -0.55 11.40 24.94
C ALA A 100 -1.17 12.64 25.61
N ARG A 101 -2.45 12.58 25.98
CA ARG A 101 -3.15 13.67 26.68
C ARG A 101 -2.59 13.89 28.08
N GLU A 102 -2.28 12.83 28.82
CA GLU A 102 -1.67 12.92 30.14
C GLU A 102 -0.26 13.50 30.07
N ALA A 103 0.55 13.07 29.10
CA ALA A 103 1.89 13.62 28.88
C ALA A 103 1.84 15.12 28.55
N GLU A 104 0.88 15.56 27.74
CA GLU A 104 0.67 16.97 27.42
C GLU A 104 0.22 17.78 28.64
N ALA A 105 -0.72 17.26 29.43
CA ALA A 105 -1.17 17.89 30.67
C ALA A 105 -0.01 18.06 31.68
N ALA A 106 0.82 17.03 31.85
CA ALA A 106 2.00 17.07 32.72
C ALA A 106 3.07 18.06 32.22
N ARG A 107 3.19 18.24 30.90
CA ARG A 107 4.07 19.25 30.30
C ARG A 107 3.58 20.66 30.59
N LEU A 108 2.28 20.91 30.46
CA LEU A 108 1.67 22.23 30.71
C LEU A 108 1.78 22.64 32.19
N LEU A 109 1.57 21.70 33.12
CA LEU A 109 1.79 21.93 34.55
C LEU A 109 3.23 22.33 34.86
N ARG A 110 4.21 21.60 34.33
CA ARG A 110 5.64 21.96 34.49
C ARG A 110 5.97 23.35 33.95
N LEU A 111 5.34 23.76 32.85
CA LEU A 111 5.53 25.11 32.30
C LEU A 111 4.87 26.20 33.15
N GLN A 112 3.75 25.91 33.81
CA GLN A 112 3.13 26.82 34.76
C GLN A 112 3.98 27.00 36.02
N GLU A 113 4.49 25.91 36.60
CA GLU A 113 5.37 25.95 37.77
C GLU A 113 6.69 26.70 37.53
N LEU A 114 7.18 26.74 36.28
CA LEU A 114 8.38 27.48 35.89
C LEU A 114 8.14 28.97 35.64
N ASN A 115 6.87 29.39 35.49
CA ASN A 115 6.48 30.77 35.22
C ASN A 115 5.94 31.50 36.47
N GLU A 116 5.79 30.81 37.59
CA GLU A 116 5.60 31.38 38.94
C GLU A 116 6.94 31.59 39.66
#